data_AF-A0A660XX64-F1
#
_entry.id   AF-A0A660XX64-F1
#
_cell.length_a   1.000
_cell.length_b   1.000
_cell.length_c   1.000
_cell.angle_alpha   90.00
_cell.angle_beta   90.00
_cell.angle_gamma   90.00
#
_symmetry.space_group_name_H-M   'P 1'
#
loop_
_entity.id
_entity.type
_entity.pdbx_description
1 polymer ?
#
loop_
_entity_poly.entity_id
_entity_poly.type
_entity_poly.pdbx_seq_one_letter_code
_entity_poly.pdbx_strand_id
1 'polypeptide(L)'
;MKLVLIGIIHLYQRFISSQDIPSCNFTLSCSRFAVEAIRRYGPLHGVLMTADRLMRCYGFGRKYYPIDPATGLAVDRPPEAYYLGRRRR
;
A
#
# COMPACT_ATOMS: atom_id res chain seq x y z
N MET A 1 -22.19 11.63 13.27
CA MET A 1 -22.78 10.67 12.31
C MET A 1 -22.54 11.03 10.84
N LYS A 2 -22.69 12.29 10.40
CA LYS A 2 -22.39 12.71 9.01
C LYS A 2 -20.89 12.63 8.63
N LEU A 3 -19.99 12.89 9.57
CA LEU A 3 -18.54 12.94 9.33
C LEU A 3 -17.94 11.56 8.96
N VAL A 4 -18.49 10.47 9.49
CA VAL A 4 -18.01 9.10 9.21
C VAL A 4 -18.36 8.69 7.77
N LEU A 5 -19.58 9.00 7.33
CA LEU A 5 -20.04 8.75 5.95
C LEU A 5 -19.24 9.56 4.93
N ILE A 6 -18.98 10.83 5.21
CA ILE A 6 -18.16 11.70 4.36
C ILE A 6 -16.70 11.21 4.32
N GLY A 7 -16.15 10.76 5.46
CA GLY A 7 -14.81 10.18 5.54
C GLY A 7 -14.66 8.92 4.68
N ILE A 8 -15.66 8.04 4.67
CA ILE A 8 -15.67 6.82 3.83
C ILE A 8 -15.80 7.17 2.35
N ILE A 9 -16.59 8.18 1.99
CA ILE A 9 -16.75 8.62 0.59
C ILE A 9 -15.48 9.30 0.07
N HIS A 10 -14.79 10.11 0.88
CA HIS A 10 -13.48 10.65 0.51
C HIS A 10 -12.41 9.57 0.41
N LEU A 11 -12.45 8.56 1.28
CA LEU A 11 -11.59 7.39 1.18
C LEU A 11 -11.83 6.66 -0.16
N TYR A 12 -13.10 6.45 -0.51
CA TYR A 12 -13.52 5.84 -1.78
C TYR A 12 -13.08 6.66 -3.01
N GLN A 13 -13.29 7.97 -3.01
CA GLN A 13 -12.85 8.86 -4.09
C GLN A 13 -11.32 8.89 -4.23
N ARG A 14 -10.58 8.87 -3.12
CA ARG A 14 -9.11 8.88 -3.13
C ARG A 14 -8.53 7.55 -3.62
N PHE A 15 -9.19 6.42 -3.34
CA PHE A 15 -8.76 5.09 -3.79
C PHE A 15 -9.18 4.74 -5.21
N ILE A 16 -10.29 5.28 -5.71
CA ILE A 16 -10.83 4.92 -7.03
C ILE A 16 -10.47 5.96 -8.10
N SER A 17 -10.41 7.25 -7.77
CA SER A 17 -10.14 8.29 -8.77
C SER A 17 -8.65 8.43 -9.13
N SER A 18 -7.74 7.71 -8.44
CA SER A 18 -6.29 7.77 -8.69
C SER A 18 -5.76 6.58 -9.49
N GLN A 19 -6.61 5.90 -10.28
CA GLN A 19 -6.19 4.79 -11.14
C GLN A 19 -5.65 5.20 -12.52
N ASP A 20 -5.58 6.50 -12.83
CA ASP A 20 -5.18 6.97 -14.18
C ASP A 20 -3.73 7.48 -14.30
N ILE A 21 -2.77 7.08 -13.45
CA ILE A 21 -1.33 7.41 -13.65
C ILE A 21 -0.40 6.20 -13.40
N PRO A 22 0.64 5.99 -14.25
CA PRO A 22 1.19 4.68 -14.57
C PRO A 22 2.43 4.28 -13.74
N SER A 23 2.68 2.97 -13.66
CA SER A 23 3.85 2.32 -13.06
C SER A 23 4.02 2.50 -11.54
N CYS A 24 3.37 1.64 -10.75
CA CYS A 24 3.78 1.46 -9.34
C CYS A 24 5.25 1.00 -9.34
N ASN A 25 6.10 1.70 -8.58
CA ASN A 25 7.55 1.45 -8.53
C ASN A 25 7.92 0.13 -7.83
N PHE A 26 6.93 -0.58 -7.28
CA PHE A 26 7.13 -1.76 -6.44
C PHE A 26 6.58 -3.05 -7.04
N THR A 27 7.26 -4.17 -6.77
CA THR A 27 6.88 -5.54 -7.14
C THR A 27 5.82 -6.11 -6.20
N LEU A 28 4.69 -5.44 -6.24
CA LEU A 28 3.32 -5.88 -6.46
C LEU A 28 2.63 -4.52 -6.65
N SER A 29 1.73 -4.37 -7.62
CA SER A 29 1.10 -3.07 -7.82
C SER A 29 0.45 -2.60 -6.51
N CYS A 30 0.50 -1.30 -6.28
CA CYS A 30 0.05 -0.68 -5.05
C CYS A 30 -1.45 -1.00 -4.78
N SER A 31 -2.23 -1.15 -5.85
CA SER A 31 -3.61 -1.64 -5.84
C SER A 31 -3.74 -3.13 -5.48
N ARG A 32 -2.90 -4.02 -6.04
CA ARG A 32 -2.90 -5.45 -5.67
C ARG A 32 -2.46 -5.64 -4.22
N PHE A 33 -1.46 -4.89 -3.77
CA PHE A 33 -1.06 -4.87 -2.37
C PHE A 33 -2.21 -4.42 -1.48
N ALA A 34 -2.97 -3.38 -1.88
CA ALA A 34 -4.11 -2.91 -1.09
C ALA A 34 -5.15 -3.99 -0.85
N VAL A 35 -5.53 -4.70 -1.90
CA VAL A 35 -6.50 -5.80 -1.83
C VAL A 35 -5.97 -6.92 -0.93
N GLU A 36 -4.70 -7.32 -1.10
CA GLU A 36 -4.09 -8.39 -0.31
C GLU A 36 -3.94 -8.00 1.17
N ALA A 37 -3.56 -6.75 1.45
CA ALA A 37 -3.40 -6.23 2.80
C ALA A 37 -4.74 -6.14 3.53
N ILE A 38 -5.80 -5.67 2.85
CA ILE A 38 -7.16 -5.66 3.41
C ILE A 38 -7.65 -7.08 3.69
N ARG A 39 -7.39 -8.03 2.78
CA ARG A 39 -7.78 -9.44 2.95
C ARG A 39 -7.06 -10.13 4.11
N ARG A 40 -5.77 -9.88 4.30
CA ARG A 40 -4.96 -10.53 5.34
C ARG A 40 -5.04 -9.87 6.72
N TYR A 41 -5.17 -8.54 6.77
CA TYR A 41 -5.08 -7.75 8.01
C TYR A 41 -6.37 -7.05 8.42
N GLY A 42 -7.40 -7.11 7.58
CA GLY A 42 -8.65 -6.39 7.78
C GLY A 42 -8.63 -4.96 7.23
N PRO A 43 -9.79 -4.32 7.13
CA PRO A 43 -9.96 -3.06 6.39
C PRO A 43 -9.16 -1.89 6.96
N LEU A 44 -9.13 -1.72 8.29
CA LEU A 44 -8.43 -0.60 8.93
C LEU A 44 -6.90 -0.73 8.78
N HIS A 45 -6.35 -1.89 9.12
CA HIS A 45 -4.91 -2.13 9.03
C HIS A 45 -4.45 -2.19 7.56
N GLY A 46 -5.22 -2.83 6.68
CA GLY A 46 -4.92 -2.89 5.25
C GLY A 46 -4.88 -1.50 4.59
N VAL A 47 -5.83 -0.61 4.95
CA VAL A 47 -5.84 0.78 4.48
C VAL A 47 -4.63 1.56 4.98
N LEU A 48 -4.26 1.43 6.27
CA LEU A 48 -3.08 2.10 6.83
C LEU A 48 -1.78 1.65 6.16
N MET A 49 -1.59 0.34 5.98
CA MET A 49 -0.40 -0.23 5.30
C MET A 49 -0.31 0.22 3.84
N THR A 50 -1.46 0.29 3.16
CA THR A 50 -1.54 0.72 1.77
C THR A 50 -1.23 2.20 1.63
N ALA A 51 -1.77 3.04 2.53
CA ALA A 51 -1.53 4.48 2.53
C ALA A 51 -0.04 4.79 2.71
N ASP A 52 0.63 4.12 3.65
CA ASP A 52 2.07 4.26 3.82
C ASP A 52 2.87 3.79 2.58
N ARG A 53 2.52 2.63 2.01
CA ARG A 53 3.16 2.16 0.77
C ARG A 53 2.96 3.13 -0.39
N LEU A 54 1.81 3.78 -0.49
CA LEU A 54 1.50 4.75 -1.53
C LEU A 54 2.37 6.02 -1.38
N MET A 55 2.59 6.49 -0.16
CA MET A 55 3.51 7.62 0.12
C MET A 55 4.94 7.28 -0.30
N ARG A 56 5.42 6.07 -0.01
CA ARG A 56 6.76 5.60 -0.42
C ARG A 56 6.90 5.42 -1.93
N CYS A 57 5.81 5.02 -2.61
CA CYS A 57 5.78 4.87 -4.06
C CYS A 57 5.84 6.22 -4.79
N TYR A 58 5.26 7.28 -4.20
CA TYR A 58 5.22 8.63 -4.78
C TYR A 58 6.46 9.47 -4.43
N GLY A 59 7.02 9.31 -3.23
CA GLY A 59 8.01 10.23 -2.64
C GLY A 59 9.47 9.78 -2.63
N PHE A 60 9.94 9.00 -3.60
CA PHE A 60 11.35 8.51 -3.70
C PHE A 60 11.74 7.34 -2.78
N GLY A 61 10.79 6.54 -2.29
CA GLY A 61 11.11 5.35 -1.49
C GLY A 61 11.88 4.27 -2.26
N ARG A 62 11.67 4.16 -3.58
CA ARG A 62 12.22 3.09 -4.45
C ARG A 62 13.72 2.82 -4.27
N LYS A 63 14.55 3.87 -4.11
CA LYS A 63 16.02 3.74 -4.00
C LYS A 63 16.51 3.00 -2.75
N TYR A 64 15.67 2.89 -1.73
CA TYR A 64 16.01 2.23 -0.46
C TYR A 64 15.57 0.76 -0.41
N TYR A 65 14.93 0.28 -1.48
CA TYR A 65 14.43 -1.10 -1.56
C TYR A 65 15.23 -1.90 -2.57
N PRO A 66 15.40 -3.21 -2.35
CA PRO A 66 16.08 -4.08 -3.30
C PRO A 66 15.30 -4.09 -4.62
N ILE A 67 16.01 -3.94 -5.74
CA ILE A 67 15.41 -4.00 -7.07
C ILE A 67 15.49 -5.46 -7.55
N ASP A 68 14.36 -5.99 -8.00
CA ASP A 68 14.31 -7.31 -8.62
C ASP A 68 14.93 -7.23 -10.03
N PRO A 69 16.00 -8.00 -10.33
CA PRO A 69 16.66 -7.97 -11.63
C PRO A 69 15.76 -8.47 -12.77
N ALA A 70 14.71 -9.25 -12.50
CA ALA A 70 13.81 -9.77 -13.53
C ALA A 70 12.75 -8.74 -13.97
N THR A 71 12.27 -7.92 -13.04
CA THR A 71 11.17 -6.95 -13.30
C THR A 71 11.64 -5.49 -13.31
N GLY A 72 12.83 -5.20 -12.79
CA GLY A 72 13.34 -3.83 -12.63
C GLY A 72 12.58 -3.01 -11.58
N LEU A 73 11.64 -3.62 -10.84
CA LEU A 73 10.81 -2.97 -9.82
C LEU A 73 11.39 -3.21 -8.42
N ALA A 74 11.12 -2.27 -7.50
CA ALA A 74 11.55 -2.40 -6.11
C ALA A 74 10.70 -3.44 -5.37
N VAL A 75 11.33 -4.38 -4.68
CA VAL A 75 10.62 -5.37 -3.86
C VAL A 75 10.34 -4.76 -2.50
N ASP A 76 9.05 -4.60 -2.17
CA ASP A 76 8.64 -4.20 -0.82
C ASP A 76 8.81 -5.38 0.15
N ARG A 77 9.21 -5.10 1.40
CA ARG A 77 9.32 -6.14 2.43
C ARG A 77 7.90 -6.52 2.91
N PRO A 78 7.67 -7.75 3.35
CA PRO A 78 6.40 -8.17 3.93
C PRO A 78 5.90 -7.20 5.00
N PRO A 79 4.62 -6.75 4.95
CA PRO A 79 4.07 -5.82 5.92
C PRO A 79 4.16 -6.32 7.37
N GLU A 80 4.23 -7.64 7.58
CA GLU A 80 4.48 -8.29 8.86
C GLU A 80 5.76 -7.78 9.56
N ALA A 81 6.80 -7.46 8.77
CA ALA A 81 8.11 -7.06 9.27
C ALA A 81 8.12 -5.62 9.81
N TYR A 82 7.23 -4.75 9.31
CA TYR A 82 7.22 -3.33 9.64
C TYR A 82 6.04 -2.91 10.52
N TYR A 83 4.82 -3.37 10.20
CA TYR A 83 3.60 -2.87 10.81
C TYR A 83 3.12 -3.71 11.98
N LEU A 84 3.34 -5.02 11.90
CA LEU A 84 2.96 -5.95 12.96
C LEU A 84 4.11 -6.29 13.89
N GLY A 85 5.31 -5.76 13.59
CA GLY A 85 6.53 -5.93 14.38
C GLY A 85 6.68 -7.37 14.87
N ARG A 86 6.41 -8.37 14.01
CA ARG A 86 6.05 -9.70 14.49
C ARG A 86 7.18 -10.24 15.38
N ARG A 87 6.90 -10.30 16.69
CA ARG A 87 7.50 -11.26 17.62
C ARG A 87 7.34 -12.62 16.96
N ARG A 88 8.42 -13.12 16.36
CA ARG A 88 8.51 -14.53 15.98
C ARG A 88 8.22 -15.35 17.24
N ARG A 89 7.15 -16.14 17.24
CA ARG A 89 7.20 -17.44 17.90
C ARG A 89 7.83 -18.40 16.92
#